data_AF-A0A9N9UDH8-F1
#
_entry.id   AF-A0A9N9UDH8-F1
#
_cell.length_a   1.000
_cell.length_b   1.000
_cell.length_c   1.000
_cell.angle_alpha   90.00
_cell.angle_beta   90.00
_cell.angle_gamma   90.00
#
_symmetry.space_group_name_H-M   'P 1'
#
loop_
_entity.id
_entity.type
_entity.pdbx_description
1 polymer ?
#
loop_
_entity_poly.entity_id
_entity_poly.type
_entity_poly.pdbx_seq_one_letter_code
_entity_poly.pdbx_strand_id
1 'polypeptide(L)'
;MALSQLLIGLVSLCLTYGVSPVLARSTDKVPYCPVFYESSLLKNVVMRCKPVPETFLDFIPSDREVPQAEIEVLEDAFEALAVLQQVYFDSEAGTWPLANDWTAAVHETVMAGTLTTLTKALRSIHLRPFNDWKAKENLISFYYSQLVGSYFGQDILSIRGQAYDDILWVVLGWLEAVQFVTTHSKMHYPAQATNPTGSRSLEEALKSLPWHGNHWMPAFAHRSRVFWGLATSGWGDDLCHGGMTWNPRLRPYKNAITNELWISASVSMYQYFPGDNYSSPFVASSLYPSKDPAHLAAAIVGYKWLKDVNMTNARGLYVDGYHIDFSIPGNVECDMRDEMVYTYNQGVILTGQRGLYSVTGSPSYLEEGHNLIQSVINATGWSLEHNRPHDDLSVYPPGVLPPWHGLGRGGVLEEQCDSSATCSQDSQTFKAIYFHHLVAFCTDLEPISAAPHRIVNKRAYQILRTAHIESCRSYLGWVHHNVLAAMETVDLNGQFGMWWGAGLFNNTVVTRDGDGIDHSAENVTDYRNQGTPNDEIWGQDTQWLPGSGRWMPGDPNPIIGQSGNTDQQVLSRLSGMSKLAPDPVTDPNSRGRGRTGETQIGGLALLRAFWELSQLGRNQ
;
A
#
# COMPACT_ATOMS: atom_id res chain seq x y z
N MET A 1 46.02 -35.96 -61.88
CA MET A 1 45.86 -35.05 -63.03
C MET A 1 44.72 -34.10 -62.69
N ALA A 2 45.00 -32.79 -62.80
CA ALA A 2 44.09 -31.61 -62.80
C ALA A 2 43.22 -31.37 -61.54
N LEU A 3 43.34 -30.31 -60.69
CA LEU A 3 43.41 -28.84 -60.90
C LEU A 3 42.23 -28.36 -61.79
N SER A 4 41.29 -27.49 -61.43
CA SER A 4 41.40 -26.22 -60.68
C SER A 4 40.02 -25.64 -60.27
N GLN A 5 39.98 -25.02 -59.07
CA GLN A 5 39.31 -23.76 -58.64
C GLN A 5 37.82 -23.47 -58.94
N LEU A 6 37.01 -23.17 -57.90
CA LEU A 6 36.85 -21.81 -57.34
C LEU A 6 36.05 -21.80 -56.00
N LEU A 7 36.43 -20.88 -55.11
CA LEU A 7 35.86 -20.59 -53.77
C LEU A 7 34.40 -20.16 -53.82
N ILE A 8 33.58 -20.63 -52.85
CA ILE A 8 32.58 -19.81 -52.13
C ILE A 8 32.52 -20.31 -50.68
N GLY A 9 32.75 -19.41 -49.72
CA GLY A 9 32.65 -19.67 -48.29
C GLY A 9 31.21 -19.76 -47.80
N LEU A 10 30.98 -20.67 -46.85
CA LEU A 10 29.75 -20.71 -46.05
C LEU A 10 30.11 -20.36 -44.61
N VAL A 11 29.80 -19.11 -44.26
CA VAL A 11 29.74 -18.61 -42.89
C VAL A 11 28.53 -19.27 -42.22
N SER A 12 28.78 -20.09 -41.22
CA SER A 12 27.73 -20.60 -40.33
C SER A 12 27.46 -19.52 -39.27
N LEU A 13 26.31 -18.86 -39.34
CA LEU A 13 25.83 -17.96 -38.29
C LEU A 13 25.41 -18.79 -37.06
N CYS A 14 26.28 -18.87 -36.06
CA CYS A 14 25.86 -19.14 -34.70
C CYS A 14 25.27 -17.85 -34.11
N LEU A 15 23.94 -17.77 -34.00
CA LEU A 15 23.28 -16.79 -33.16
C LEU A 15 23.46 -17.20 -31.69
N THR A 16 24.55 -16.75 -31.08
CA THR A 16 24.71 -16.73 -29.64
C THR A 16 23.78 -15.66 -29.07
N TYR A 17 22.62 -16.07 -28.54
CA TYR A 17 21.89 -15.24 -27.59
C TYR A 17 22.76 -15.13 -26.34
N GLY A 18 23.22 -13.90 -26.06
CA GLY A 18 24.00 -13.57 -24.90
C GLY A 18 23.17 -13.78 -23.64
N VAL A 19 23.41 -14.91 -22.97
CA VAL A 19 23.02 -15.11 -21.58
C VAL A 19 23.99 -14.28 -20.75
N SER A 20 23.59 -13.06 -20.38
CA SER A 20 24.31 -12.29 -19.37
C SER A 20 24.33 -13.10 -18.08
N PRO A 21 25.49 -13.38 -17.48
CA PRO A 21 25.54 -14.10 -16.22
C PRO A 21 24.91 -13.22 -15.15
N VAL A 22 23.90 -13.77 -14.47
CA VAL A 22 23.34 -13.22 -13.23
C VAL A 22 24.50 -13.02 -12.26
N LEU A 23 24.89 -11.76 -12.06
CA LEU A 23 25.83 -11.37 -11.02
C LEU A 23 25.20 -11.74 -9.68
N ALA A 24 25.73 -12.77 -9.04
CA ALA A 24 25.65 -12.94 -7.61
C ALA A 24 26.07 -11.61 -6.95
N ARG A 25 25.10 -10.88 -6.38
CA ARG A 25 25.34 -9.60 -5.70
C ARG A 25 25.91 -9.86 -4.29
N SER A 26 27.15 -10.33 -4.26
CA SER A 26 28.05 -10.17 -3.12
C SER A 26 29.16 -9.20 -3.54
N THR A 27 28.84 -7.91 -3.52
CA THR A 27 29.86 -6.86 -3.49
C THR A 27 29.45 -5.91 -2.40
N ASP A 28 30.29 -5.76 -1.37
CA ASP A 28 30.21 -4.71 -0.36
C ASP A 28 30.06 -3.36 -1.05
N LYS A 29 28.82 -2.95 -1.32
CA LYS A 29 28.53 -1.58 -1.74
C LYS A 29 28.80 -0.73 -0.52
N VAL A 30 29.83 0.11 -0.60
CA VAL A 30 30.14 1.10 0.43
C VAL A 30 28.83 1.83 0.78
N PRO A 31 28.38 1.79 2.05
CA PRO A 31 27.09 2.34 2.43
C PRO A 31 27.07 3.86 2.29
N TYR A 32 25.88 4.43 2.11
CA TYR A 32 25.70 5.87 2.15
C TYR A 32 26.07 6.44 3.52
N CYS A 33 26.61 7.64 3.54
CA CYS A 33 26.79 8.37 4.80
C CYS A 33 25.40 8.64 5.42
N PRO A 34 25.20 8.35 6.72
CA PRO A 34 23.93 8.64 7.35
C PRO A 34 23.68 10.16 7.40
N VAL A 35 22.41 10.54 7.38
CA VAL A 35 22.00 11.96 7.49
C VAL A 35 21.89 12.38 8.96
N PHE A 36 21.62 11.42 9.84
CA PHE A 36 21.45 11.63 11.27
C PHE A 36 22.59 10.98 12.07
N TYR A 37 23.13 11.72 13.03
CA TYR A 37 24.25 11.28 13.87
C TYR A 37 23.87 11.40 15.35
N GLU A 38 24.34 10.45 16.17
CA GLU A 38 24.35 10.64 17.62
C GLU A 38 25.53 11.53 18.02
N SER A 39 25.31 12.41 19.00
CA SER A 39 26.33 13.36 19.47
C SER A 39 27.65 12.72 19.94
N SER A 40 27.63 11.43 20.29
CA SER A 40 28.79 10.61 20.70
C SER A 40 29.67 10.12 19.53
N LEU A 41 29.12 9.94 18.32
CA LEU A 41 29.81 9.35 17.16
C LEU A 41 30.71 10.33 16.40
N LEU A 42 30.53 11.63 16.62
CA LEU A 42 31.28 12.69 15.93
C LEU A 42 32.75 12.80 16.40
N LYS A 43 33.17 12.04 17.40
CA LYS A 43 34.48 12.29 18.01
C LYS A 43 35.67 11.53 17.43
N ASN A 44 35.56 10.44 16.65
CA ASN A 44 36.78 9.74 16.16
C ASN A 44 36.63 8.73 15.00
N VAL A 45 35.52 8.68 14.25
CA VAL A 45 35.39 7.69 13.15
C VAL A 45 35.28 8.39 11.80
N VAL A 46 36.35 8.31 10.99
CA VAL A 46 36.23 8.55 9.55
C VAL A 46 35.47 7.36 8.97
N MET A 47 34.14 7.45 8.93
CA MET A 47 33.34 6.42 8.26
C MET A 47 33.68 6.44 6.77
N ARG A 48 34.17 5.31 6.25
CA ARG A 48 34.24 5.11 4.79
C ARG A 48 32.83 4.89 4.28
N CYS A 49 32.17 5.98 3.88
CA CYS A 49 30.83 5.97 3.31
C CYS A 49 30.80 6.80 2.02
N LYS A 50 29.86 6.50 1.11
CA LYS A 50 29.65 7.28 -0.10
C LYS A 50 28.71 8.47 0.18
N PRO A 51 28.83 9.60 -0.54
CA PRO A 51 27.91 10.73 -0.42
C PRO A 51 26.46 10.30 -0.66
N VAL A 52 25.51 11.01 -0.05
CA VAL A 52 24.08 10.81 -0.28
C VAL A 52 23.74 10.93 -1.78
N PRO A 53 22.75 10.17 -2.29
CA PRO A 53 22.40 10.25 -3.70
C PRO A 53 21.75 11.60 -4.03
N GLU A 54 22.05 12.12 -5.22
CA GLU A 54 21.44 13.35 -5.76
C GLU A 54 20.18 13.05 -6.59
N THR A 55 19.96 11.80 -6.96
CA THR A 55 18.75 11.28 -7.62
C THR A 55 18.54 9.82 -7.22
N PHE A 56 17.30 9.35 -7.26
CA PHE A 56 16.95 7.93 -7.12
C PHE A 56 16.44 7.31 -8.41
N LEU A 57 16.50 8.04 -9.52
CA LEU A 57 16.06 7.57 -10.83
C LEU A 57 17.21 6.92 -11.60
N ASP A 58 16.89 5.85 -12.32
CA ASP A 58 17.85 5.16 -13.19
C ASP A 58 18.03 5.85 -14.56
N PHE A 59 17.32 6.95 -14.78
CA PHE A 59 17.29 7.71 -16.03
C PHE A 59 17.28 9.23 -15.74
N ILE A 60 17.53 10.03 -16.78
CA ILE A 60 17.39 11.48 -16.70
C ILE A 60 15.95 11.84 -17.09
N PRO A 61 15.15 12.47 -16.21
CA PRO A 61 13.80 12.89 -16.55
C PRO A 61 13.79 13.81 -17.77
N SER A 62 12.89 13.58 -18.72
CA SER A 62 12.67 14.53 -19.80
C SER A 62 12.08 15.85 -19.26
N ASP A 63 12.39 16.98 -19.89
CA ASP A 63 11.82 18.32 -19.57
C ASP A 63 10.31 18.45 -19.87
N ARG A 64 9.58 17.33 -20.01
CA ARG A 64 8.13 17.35 -20.25
C ARG A 64 7.39 17.87 -19.03
N GLU A 65 6.28 18.53 -19.31
CA GLU A 65 5.41 19.08 -18.29
C GLU A 65 4.85 17.96 -17.39
N VAL A 66 5.10 18.08 -16.10
CA VAL A 66 4.63 17.14 -15.08
C VAL A 66 3.14 17.41 -14.85
N PRO A 67 2.23 16.41 -15.00
CA PRO A 67 0.81 16.59 -14.77
C PRO A 67 0.55 17.20 -13.38
N GLN A 68 -0.37 18.15 -13.33
CA GLN A 68 -0.78 18.80 -12.09
C GLN A 68 -2.21 18.44 -11.80
N ALA A 69 -2.48 18.06 -10.54
CA ALA A 69 -3.84 17.87 -10.09
C ALA A 69 -4.46 19.25 -9.88
N GLU A 70 -5.51 19.54 -10.65
CA GLU A 70 -6.39 20.67 -10.42
C GLU A 70 -7.39 20.33 -9.30
N ILE A 71 -8.19 21.32 -8.90
CA ILE A 71 -9.13 21.17 -7.77
C ILE A 71 -10.16 20.05 -8.01
N GLU A 72 -10.50 19.78 -9.27
CA GLU A 72 -11.45 18.75 -9.69
C GLU A 72 -11.01 17.36 -9.24
N VAL A 73 -9.71 17.06 -9.17
CA VAL A 73 -9.22 15.76 -8.67
C VAL A 73 -9.53 15.60 -7.17
N LEU A 74 -9.47 16.69 -6.41
CA LEU A 74 -9.84 16.66 -5.00
C LEU A 74 -11.36 16.54 -4.82
N GLU A 75 -12.14 17.14 -5.73
CA GLU A 75 -13.59 16.95 -5.78
C GLU A 75 -13.95 15.50 -6.12
N ASP A 76 -13.30 14.88 -7.10
CA ASP A 76 -13.45 13.47 -7.45
C ASP A 76 -13.08 12.55 -6.27
N ALA A 77 -11.97 12.85 -5.57
CA ALA A 77 -11.57 12.11 -4.37
C ALA A 77 -12.62 12.24 -3.26
N PHE A 78 -13.19 13.43 -3.09
CA PHE A 78 -14.28 13.66 -2.15
C PHE A 78 -15.56 12.91 -2.54
N GLU A 79 -15.92 12.91 -3.82
CA GLU A 79 -17.07 12.14 -4.33
C GLU A 79 -16.87 10.64 -4.09
N ALA A 80 -15.66 10.12 -4.36
CA ALA A 80 -15.32 8.73 -4.09
C ALA A 80 -15.45 8.37 -2.61
N LEU A 81 -15.02 9.25 -1.69
CA LEU A 81 -15.22 9.11 -0.24
C LEU A 81 -16.71 9.17 0.13
N ALA A 82 -17.47 10.07 -0.47
CA ALA A 82 -18.90 10.21 -0.21
C ALA A 82 -19.65 8.95 -0.62
N VAL A 83 -19.40 8.41 -1.81
CA VAL A 83 -19.96 7.12 -2.27
C VAL A 83 -19.54 6.00 -1.33
N LEU A 84 -18.26 5.97 -0.90
CA LEU A 84 -17.79 4.96 0.04
C LEU A 84 -18.64 4.94 1.33
N GLN A 85 -18.90 6.11 1.90
CA GLN A 85 -19.63 6.22 3.16
C GLN A 85 -21.15 6.16 3.00
N GLN A 86 -21.71 6.53 1.86
CA GLN A 86 -23.16 6.52 1.64
C GLN A 86 -23.67 5.16 1.16
N VAL A 87 -22.88 4.44 0.36
CA VAL A 87 -23.30 3.19 -0.26
C VAL A 87 -22.83 1.98 0.54
N TYR A 88 -21.61 2.02 1.09
CA TYR A 88 -20.97 0.83 1.66
C TYR A 88 -20.82 0.86 3.18
N PHE A 89 -20.93 2.03 3.83
CA PHE A 89 -20.83 2.17 5.27
C PHE A 89 -22.22 2.21 5.93
N ASP A 90 -22.41 1.39 6.96
CA ASP A 90 -23.59 1.40 7.81
C ASP A 90 -23.25 2.15 9.11
N SER A 91 -23.95 3.26 9.35
CA SER A 91 -23.70 4.12 10.50
C SER A 91 -24.24 3.56 11.83
N GLU A 92 -25.23 2.67 11.79
CA GLU A 92 -25.76 2.00 12.98
C GLU A 92 -24.83 0.86 13.41
N ALA A 93 -24.37 0.07 12.44
CA ALA A 93 -23.37 -0.96 12.68
C ALA A 93 -21.98 -0.37 12.96
N GLY A 94 -21.73 0.84 12.46
CA GLY A 94 -20.44 1.50 12.53
C GLY A 94 -19.38 0.73 11.76
N THR A 95 -19.69 0.17 10.59
CA THR A 95 -18.73 -0.60 9.79
C THR A 95 -19.15 -0.66 8.33
N TRP A 96 -18.33 -1.24 7.46
CA TRP A 96 -18.70 -1.60 6.09
C TRP A 96 -19.18 -3.06 6.09
N PRO A 97 -20.50 -3.35 6.14
CA PRO A 97 -20.99 -4.69 6.50
C PRO A 97 -20.66 -5.79 5.48
N LEU A 98 -20.39 -5.38 4.22
CA LEU A 98 -20.00 -6.31 3.16
C LEU A 98 -18.49 -6.52 3.09
N ALA A 99 -17.69 -5.69 3.76
CA ALA A 99 -16.25 -5.90 3.89
C ALA A 99 -15.97 -7.07 4.85
N ASN A 100 -14.85 -7.76 4.64
CA ASN A 100 -14.35 -8.69 5.65
C ASN A 100 -13.54 -7.92 6.71
N ASP A 101 -13.18 -8.59 7.81
CA ASP A 101 -12.63 -7.89 8.98
C ASP A 101 -11.36 -7.09 8.67
N TRP A 102 -10.44 -7.67 7.88
CA TRP A 102 -9.18 -7.01 7.55
C TRP A 102 -9.35 -5.99 6.41
N THR A 103 -10.20 -6.24 5.41
CA THR A 103 -10.48 -5.23 4.37
C THR A 103 -11.18 -4.03 4.99
N ALA A 104 -12.08 -4.19 5.97
CA ALA A 104 -12.69 -3.09 6.72
C ALA A 104 -11.64 -2.24 7.47
N ALA A 105 -10.57 -2.85 7.99
CA ALA A 105 -9.45 -2.10 8.57
C ALA A 105 -8.70 -1.28 7.51
N VAL A 106 -8.56 -1.78 6.28
CA VAL A 106 -7.99 -1.02 5.17
C VAL A 106 -8.91 0.11 4.71
N HIS A 107 -10.24 -0.09 4.70
CA HIS A 107 -11.20 0.98 4.41
C HIS A 107 -11.05 2.14 5.40
N GLU A 108 -10.95 1.82 6.71
CA GLU A 108 -10.66 2.77 7.78
C GLU A 108 -9.33 3.51 7.54
N THR A 109 -8.28 2.77 7.19
CA THR A 109 -6.94 3.33 6.89
C THR A 109 -7.00 4.34 5.74
N VAL A 110 -7.63 3.98 4.62
CA VAL A 110 -7.77 4.86 3.44
C VAL A 110 -8.62 6.08 3.77
N MET A 111 -9.68 5.92 4.57
CA MET A 111 -10.52 7.01 5.05
C MET A 111 -9.72 7.99 5.93
N ALA A 112 -8.98 7.50 6.93
CA ALA A 112 -8.13 8.34 7.79
C ALA A 112 -7.06 9.09 6.99
N GLY A 113 -6.41 8.41 6.04
CA GLY A 113 -5.45 9.03 5.12
C GLY A 113 -6.08 10.10 4.23
N THR A 114 -7.32 9.90 3.78
CA THR A 114 -8.09 10.88 2.99
C THR A 114 -8.47 12.10 3.84
N LEU A 115 -8.86 11.91 5.10
CA LEU A 115 -9.13 13.03 6.01
C LEU A 115 -7.87 13.88 6.27
N THR A 116 -6.70 13.24 6.31
CA THR A 116 -5.41 13.95 6.35
C THR A 116 -5.19 14.80 5.10
N THR A 117 -5.51 14.28 3.92
CA THR A 117 -5.46 15.03 2.65
C THR A 117 -6.43 16.21 2.65
N LEU A 118 -7.69 15.97 3.00
CA LEU A 118 -8.73 17.00 3.04
C LEU A 118 -8.39 18.11 4.04
N THR A 119 -7.91 17.77 5.24
CA THR A 119 -7.58 18.80 6.23
C THR A 119 -6.40 19.69 5.82
N LYS A 120 -5.41 19.13 5.10
CA LYS A 120 -4.31 19.89 4.50
C LYS A 120 -4.81 20.79 3.37
N ALA A 121 -5.64 20.25 2.47
CA ALA A 121 -6.13 20.95 1.29
C ALA A 121 -7.12 22.08 1.63
N LEU A 122 -8.06 21.83 2.54
CA LEU A 122 -9.08 22.82 2.95
C LEU A 122 -8.48 24.06 3.64
N ARG A 123 -7.22 23.98 4.11
CA ARG A 123 -6.47 25.14 4.62
C ARG A 123 -6.14 26.14 3.51
N SER A 124 -5.78 25.67 2.33
CA SER A 124 -5.29 26.49 1.22
C SER A 124 -6.38 26.83 0.19
N ILE A 125 -7.39 25.97 0.05
CA ILE A 125 -8.43 26.13 -0.98
C ILE A 125 -9.50 27.14 -0.55
N HIS A 126 -9.86 28.01 -1.49
CA HIS A 126 -10.92 29.01 -1.37
C HIS A 126 -12.14 28.60 -2.20
N LEU A 127 -13.08 27.86 -1.59
CA LEU A 127 -14.34 27.46 -2.23
C LEU A 127 -15.36 28.60 -2.05
N ARG A 128 -15.63 29.40 -3.09
CA ARG A 128 -16.67 30.45 -3.02
C ARG A 128 -18.06 29.82 -3.17
N PRO A 129 -19.08 30.20 -2.35
CA PRO A 129 -19.10 31.21 -1.29
C PRO A 129 -18.69 30.69 0.11
N PHE A 130 -18.35 29.42 0.26
CA PHE A 130 -18.12 28.72 1.54
C PHE A 130 -16.68 28.82 2.07
N ASN A 131 -16.20 30.05 2.29
CA ASN A 131 -14.95 30.29 3.01
C ASN A 131 -15.10 30.21 4.55
N ASP A 132 -16.27 29.81 5.04
CA ASP A 132 -16.52 29.63 6.48
C ASP A 132 -15.77 28.40 6.99
N TRP A 133 -14.82 28.63 7.90
CA TRP A 133 -14.09 27.56 8.57
C TRP A 133 -15.03 26.60 9.31
N LYS A 134 -16.17 27.08 9.83
CA LYS A 134 -17.15 26.20 10.49
C LYS A 134 -17.72 25.15 9.54
N ALA A 135 -17.95 25.51 8.27
CA ALA A 135 -18.43 24.57 7.27
C ALA A 135 -17.36 23.53 6.90
N LYS A 136 -16.12 23.98 6.72
CA LYS A 136 -14.96 23.11 6.47
C LYS A 136 -14.73 22.14 7.62
N GLU A 137 -14.80 22.64 8.85
CA GLU A 137 -14.64 21.84 10.06
C GLU A 137 -15.79 20.85 10.26
N ASN A 138 -17.03 21.26 9.99
CA ASN A 138 -18.18 20.38 10.07
C ASN A 138 -18.07 19.19 9.10
N LEU A 139 -17.52 19.42 7.90
CA LEU A 139 -17.26 18.36 6.93
C LEU A 139 -16.25 17.34 7.47
N ILE A 140 -15.11 17.83 8.00
CA ILE A 140 -14.09 16.95 8.58
C ILE A 140 -14.65 16.20 9.80
N SER A 141 -15.36 16.89 10.68
CA SER A 141 -15.99 16.30 11.87
C SER A 141 -17.04 15.24 11.51
N PHE A 142 -17.80 15.43 10.44
CA PHE A 142 -18.81 14.49 9.98
C PHE A 142 -18.18 13.14 9.61
N TYR A 143 -17.18 13.13 8.74
CA TYR A 143 -16.49 11.89 8.39
C TYR A 143 -15.64 11.34 9.54
N TYR A 144 -15.04 12.21 10.36
CA TYR A 144 -14.35 11.76 11.56
C TYR A 144 -15.29 11.02 12.53
N SER A 145 -16.55 11.41 12.65
CA SER A 145 -17.53 10.70 13.47
C SER A 145 -17.80 9.28 12.97
N GLN A 146 -17.78 9.07 11.64
CA GLN A 146 -17.90 7.74 11.03
C GLN A 146 -16.62 6.91 11.24
N LEU A 147 -15.44 7.52 11.17
CA LEU A 147 -14.17 6.89 11.55
C LEU A 147 -14.17 6.45 13.03
N VAL A 148 -14.72 7.27 13.92
CA VAL A 148 -14.92 6.88 15.32
C VAL A 148 -15.95 5.76 15.42
N GLY A 149 -17.02 5.78 14.62
CA GLY A 149 -17.99 4.70 14.51
C GLY A 149 -17.32 3.36 14.16
N SER A 150 -16.41 3.36 13.17
CA SER A 150 -15.63 2.17 12.75
C SER A 150 -14.78 1.55 13.85
N TYR A 151 -14.34 2.35 14.83
CA TYR A 151 -13.66 1.83 16.02
C TYR A 151 -14.55 0.88 16.81
N PHE A 152 -15.83 1.21 16.96
CA PHE A 152 -16.77 0.41 17.74
C PHE A 152 -17.39 -0.73 16.93
N GLY A 153 -17.57 -0.57 15.62
CA GLY A 153 -18.11 -1.62 14.75
C GLY A 153 -17.09 -2.64 14.25
N GLN A 154 -15.78 -2.40 14.39
CA GLN A 154 -14.75 -3.39 14.05
C GLN A 154 -14.87 -4.66 14.93
N ASP A 155 -15.01 -5.83 14.31
CA ASP A 155 -15.11 -7.13 14.99
C ASP A 155 -13.75 -7.56 15.58
N ILE A 156 -13.41 -6.93 16.70
CA ILE A 156 -12.18 -7.21 17.44
C ILE A 156 -12.16 -8.62 18.05
N LEU A 157 -13.28 -9.34 18.12
CA LEU A 157 -13.26 -10.72 18.64
C LEU A 157 -12.84 -11.69 17.55
N SER A 158 -13.36 -11.51 16.33
CA SER A 158 -12.99 -12.29 15.14
C SER A 158 -11.53 -12.02 14.74
N ILE A 159 -11.17 -10.76 14.46
CA ILE A 159 -9.89 -10.43 13.83
C ILE A 159 -8.66 -10.75 14.68
N ARG A 160 -8.80 -10.81 16.02
CA ARG A 160 -7.71 -11.23 16.91
C ARG A 160 -7.29 -12.68 16.72
N GLY A 161 -8.20 -13.51 16.24
CA GLY A 161 -7.97 -14.92 15.96
C GLY A 161 -7.69 -15.20 14.49
N GLN A 162 -7.43 -14.19 13.66
CA GLN A 162 -7.15 -14.35 12.23
C GLN A 162 -5.65 -14.52 11.94
N ALA A 163 -5.22 -14.43 10.68
CA ALA A 163 -3.81 -14.53 10.33
C ALA A 163 -3.03 -13.29 10.82
N TYR A 164 -1.71 -13.39 10.90
CA TYR A 164 -0.90 -12.31 11.48
C TYR A 164 -0.91 -11.04 10.63
N ASP A 165 -1.02 -11.16 9.30
CA ASP A 165 -1.28 -10.04 8.39
C ASP A 165 -2.63 -9.38 8.69
N ASP A 166 -3.70 -10.16 8.86
CA ASP A 166 -5.05 -9.65 9.22
C ASP A 166 -5.00 -8.77 10.48
N ILE A 167 -4.28 -9.25 11.52
CA ILE A 167 -4.06 -8.55 12.78
C ILE A 167 -3.27 -7.24 12.58
N LEU A 168 -2.27 -7.25 11.70
CA LEU A 168 -1.38 -6.11 11.51
C LEU A 168 -2.02 -4.95 10.73
N TRP A 169 -3.01 -5.20 9.87
CA TRP A 169 -3.79 -4.13 9.24
C TRP A 169 -4.46 -3.21 10.27
N VAL A 170 -4.93 -3.78 11.38
CA VAL A 170 -5.50 -3.02 12.50
C VAL A 170 -4.48 -2.09 13.14
N VAL A 171 -3.21 -2.51 13.25
CA VAL A 171 -2.16 -1.67 13.83
C VAL A 171 -1.91 -0.43 12.97
N LEU A 172 -1.75 -0.62 11.66
CA LEU A 172 -1.51 0.46 10.72
C LEU A 172 -2.69 1.44 10.63
N GLY A 173 -3.92 0.93 10.55
CA GLY A 173 -5.11 1.78 10.45
C GLY A 173 -5.28 2.73 11.63
N TRP A 174 -5.21 2.22 12.86
CA TRP A 174 -5.33 3.09 14.03
C TRP A 174 -4.14 4.03 14.24
N LEU A 175 -2.95 3.71 13.72
CA LEU A 175 -1.85 4.66 13.66
C LEU A 175 -2.07 5.75 12.60
N GLU A 176 -2.71 5.44 11.47
CA GLU A 176 -3.13 6.43 10.47
C GLU A 176 -4.19 7.39 11.06
N ALA A 177 -5.16 6.88 11.83
CA ALA A 177 -6.11 7.71 12.57
C ALA A 177 -5.41 8.64 13.59
N VAL A 178 -4.41 8.14 14.33
CA VAL A 178 -3.59 8.97 15.24
C VAL A 178 -2.85 10.07 14.47
N GLN A 179 -2.29 9.76 13.30
CA GLN A 179 -1.61 10.73 12.44
C GLN A 179 -2.59 11.80 11.93
N PHE A 180 -3.79 11.41 11.50
CA PHE A 180 -4.84 12.35 11.11
C PHE A 180 -5.19 13.31 12.27
N VAL A 181 -5.52 12.77 13.44
CA VAL A 181 -5.90 13.58 14.62
C VAL A 181 -4.78 14.54 15.01
N THR A 182 -3.53 14.07 14.97
CA THR A 182 -2.35 14.88 15.25
C THR A 182 -2.17 16.01 14.24
N THR A 183 -2.30 15.69 12.95
CA THR A 183 -2.14 16.65 11.85
C THR A 183 -3.21 17.73 11.92
N HIS A 184 -4.47 17.33 12.03
CA HIS A 184 -5.61 18.24 12.10
C HIS A 184 -5.51 19.17 13.32
N SER A 185 -5.21 18.61 14.50
CA SER A 185 -5.06 19.39 15.74
C SER A 185 -3.92 20.40 15.65
N LYS A 186 -2.74 20.00 15.18
CA LYS A 186 -1.58 20.91 15.03
C LYS A 186 -1.87 22.04 14.03
N MET A 187 -2.58 21.72 12.95
CA MET A 187 -2.80 22.66 11.86
C MET A 187 -3.86 23.72 12.20
N HIS A 188 -4.91 23.33 12.93
CA HIS A 188 -6.13 24.15 13.10
C HIS A 188 -6.47 24.49 14.55
N TYR A 189 -5.87 23.81 15.53
CA TYR A 189 -6.13 23.98 16.96
C TYR A 189 -4.83 24.06 17.79
N PRO A 190 -3.90 24.99 17.51
CA PRO A 190 -2.57 25.04 18.15
C PRO A 190 -2.55 25.52 19.61
N ALA A 191 -3.70 25.87 20.20
CA ALA A 191 -3.78 26.35 21.57
C ALA A 191 -3.33 25.26 22.56
N GLN A 192 -2.48 25.61 23.52
CA GLN A 192 -2.02 24.68 24.57
C GLN A 192 -3.20 24.32 25.47
N ALA A 193 -3.67 23.08 25.38
CA ALA A 193 -4.64 22.53 26.32
C ALA A 193 -4.00 22.47 27.72
N THR A 194 -4.22 23.52 28.50
CA THR A 194 -3.91 23.54 29.93
C THR A 194 -5.13 22.98 30.66
N ASN A 195 -4.99 21.76 31.20
CA ASN A 195 -5.98 21.03 32.01
C ASN A 195 -7.46 21.17 31.56
N PRO A 196 -7.92 20.39 30.56
CA PRO A 196 -9.31 20.42 30.09
C PRO A 196 -10.35 20.08 31.17
N THR A 197 -9.96 19.35 32.21
CA THR A 197 -10.84 18.91 33.31
C THR A 197 -10.95 19.91 34.47
N GLY A 198 -10.26 21.06 34.39
CA GLY A 198 -10.19 22.06 35.46
C GLY A 198 -10.75 23.44 35.13
N SER A 199 -11.30 23.63 33.92
CA SER A 199 -11.79 24.93 33.45
C SER A 199 -13.00 25.37 34.29
N ARG A 200 -12.89 26.50 35.00
CA ARG A 200 -13.91 26.94 35.98
C ARG A 200 -14.91 27.92 35.38
N SER A 201 -14.74 28.28 34.10
CA SER A 201 -15.62 29.17 33.36
C SER A 201 -15.76 28.77 31.89
N LEU A 202 -16.86 29.19 31.26
CA LEU A 202 -17.11 29.00 29.83
C LEU A 202 -16.06 29.69 28.96
N GLU A 203 -15.57 30.85 29.39
CA GLU A 203 -14.56 31.62 28.65
C GLU A 203 -13.21 30.88 28.60
N GLU A 204 -12.78 30.31 29.73
CA GLU A 204 -11.55 29.49 29.78
C GLU A 204 -11.69 28.25 28.90
N ALA A 205 -12.83 27.56 28.96
CA ALA A 205 -13.10 26.38 28.13
C ALA A 205 -13.03 26.70 26.63
N LEU A 206 -13.64 27.81 26.18
CA LEU A 206 -13.59 28.22 24.77
C LEU A 206 -12.17 28.55 24.27
N LYS A 207 -11.25 28.95 25.17
CA LYS A 207 -9.87 29.29 24.82
C LYS A 207 -8.91 28.10 24.89
N SER A 208 -9.15 27.14 25.78
CA SER A 208 -8.18 26.07 26.09
C SER A 208 -8.60 24.67 25.66
N LEU A 209 -9.85 24.46 25.23
CA LEU A 209 -10.31 23.12 24.86
C LEU A 209 -9.60 22.65 23.58
N PRO A 210 -8.94 21.47 23.60
CA PRO A 210 -8.36 20.90 22.39
C PRO A 210 -9.48 20.50 21.41
N TRP A 211 -9.11 20.30 20.15
CA TRP A 211 -10.02 19.71 19.17
C TRP A 211 -10.59 18.39 19.69
N HIS A 212 -11.91 18.24 19.58
CA HIS A 212 -12.66 17.11 20.17
C HIS A 212 -12.13 15.74 19.71
N GLY A 213 -11.55 15.63 18.52
CA GLY A 213 -10.97 14.38 18.06
C GLY A 213 -9.82 13.84 18.91
N ASN A 214 -9.12 14.70 19.68
CA ASN A 214 -8.10 14.24 20.64
C ASN A 214 -8.67 13.32 21.72
N HIS A 215 -9.99 13.35 21.98
CA HIS A 215 -10.65 12.48 22.95
C HIS A 215 -10.45 10.98 22.64
N TRP A 216 -10.42 10.61 21.36
CA TRP A 216 -10.35 9.21 20.93
C TRP A 216 -8.92 8.71 20.70
N MET A 217 -7.94 9.61 20.66
CA MET A 217 -6.54 9.27 20.40
C MET A 217 -5.98 8.19 21.34
N PRO A 218 -6.28 8.19 22.66
CA PRO A 218 -5.83 7.12 23.54
C PRO A 218 -6.45 5.75 23.23
N ALA A 219 -7.68 5.69 22.72
CA ALA A 219 -8.35 4.46 22.33
C ALA A 219 -7.74 3.86 21.05
N PHE A 220 -7.45 4.71 20.06
CA PHE A 220 -6.76 4.32 18.83
C PHE A 220 -5.36 3.77 19.15
N ALA A 221 -4.59 4.50 19.94
CA ALA A 221 -3.27 4.06 20.41
C ALA A 221 -3.36 2.70 21.13
N HIS A 222 -4.29 2.57 22.08
CA HIS A 222 -4.46 1.31 22.82
C HIS A 222 -4.73 0.12 21.89
N ARG A 223 -5.58 0.30 20.87
CA ARG A 223 -5.87 -0.76 19.91
C ARG A 223 -4.65 -1.14 19.08
N SER A 224 -3.88 -0.16 18.59
CA SER A 224 -2.60 -0.42 17.91
C SER A 224 -1.65 -1.24 18.79
N ARG A 225 -1.51 -0.89 20.08
CA ARG A 225 -0.65 -1.62 21.02
C ARG A 225 -1.11 -3.06 21.22
N VAL A 226 -2.40 -3.28 21.46
CA VAL A 226 -2.95 -4.63 21.69
C VAL A 226 -2.69 -5.51 20.47
N PHE A 227 -3.00 -5.03 19.27
CA PHE A 227 -2.85 -5.82 18.04
C PHE A 227 -1.37 -6.03 17.67
N TRP A 228 -0.49 -5.05 17.87
CA TRP A 228 0.95 -5.24 17.69
C TRP A 228 1.50 -6.31 18.65
N GLY A 229 1.07 -6.29 19.91
CA GLY A 229 1.44 -7.30 20.90
C GLY A 229 0.95 -8.71 20.54
N LEU A 230 -0.26 -8.83 20.00
CA LEU A 230 -0.78 -10.11 19.49
C LEU A 230 0.07 -10.61 18.32
N ALA A 231 0.33 -9.75 17.33
CA ALA A 231 1.11 -10.09 16.14
C ALA A 231 2.55 -10.50 16.45
N THR A 232 3.14 -9.96 17.52
CA THR A 232 4.52 -10.29 17.95
C THR A 232 4.76 -11.80 18.10
N SER A 233 3.71 -12.57 18.44
CA SER A 233 3.78 -14.03 18.57
C SER A 233 4.03 -14.77 17.25
N GLY A 234 3.87 -14.09 16.10
CA GLY A 234 4.12 -14.66 14.78
C GLY A 234 5.58 -14.64 14.36
N TRP A 235 6.42 -13.86 15.03
CA TRP A 235 7.86 -13.82 14.78
C TRP A 235 8.54 -15.02 15.43
N GLY A 236 9.36 -15.76 14.66
CA GLY A 236 10.15 -16.89 15.16
C GLY A 236 11.44 -17.08 14.37
N ASP A 237 12.48 -17.55 15.06
CA ASP A 237 13.84 -17.80 14.53
C ASP A 237 14.16 -19.29 14.32
N ASP A 238 13.25 -20.17 14.70
CA ASP A 238 13.33 -21.63 14.57
C ASP A 238 13.27 -22.10 13.10
N LEU A 239 12.50 -21.40 12.27
CA LEU A 239 12.43 -21.59 10.83
C LEU A 239 12.89 -20.33 10.10
N CYS A 240 13.59 -20.52 8.98
CA CYS A 240 14.15 -19.48 8.12
C CYS A 240 15.03 -18.45 8.84
N HIS A 241 15.60 -18.81 9.99
CA HIS A 241 16.47 -17.96 10.81
C HIS A 241 15.84 -16.60 11.18
N GLY A 242 14.51 -16.54 11.23
CA GLY A 242 13.74 -15.31 11.48
C GLY A 242 12.50 -15.21 10.60
N GLY A 243 11.77 -14.11 10.73
CA GLY A 243 10.59 -13.81 9.92
C GLY A 243 9.28 -14.23 10.57
N MET A 244 8.23 -13.51 10.22
CA MET A 244 6.85 -13.77 10.60
C MET A 244 6.32 -14.98 9.83
N THR A 245 5.70 -15.90 10.57
CA THR A 245 4.79 -16.90 9.97
C THR A 245 3.49 -16.20 9.59
N TRP A 246 2.88 -16.57 8.46
CA TRP A 246 1.61 -16.00 8.00
C TRP A 246 0.45 -16.38 8.92
N ASN A 247 0.20 -17.69 9.06
CA ASN A 247 -0.88 -18.20 9.90
C ASN A 247 -0.41 -19.38 10.75
N PRO A 248 -0.55 -19.33 12.08
CA PRO A 248 -0.06 -20.38 12.96
C PRO A 248 -0.93 -21.66 12.93
N ARG A 249 -2.06 -21.66 12.22
CA ARG A 249 -2.94 -22.83 12.06
C ARG A 249 -2.73 -23.59 10.75
N LEU A 250 -1.90 -23.07 9.85
CA LEU A 250 -1.52 -23.73 8.61
C LEU A 250 -0.13 -24.35 8.70
N ARG A 251 0.25 -25.07 7.64
CA ARG A 251 1.66 -25.35 7.40
C ARG A 251 2.46 -24.04 7.41
N PRO A 252 3.68 -24.05 8.00
CA PRO A 252 4.54 -22.88 8.04
C PRO A 252 4.74 -22.26 6.65
N TYR A 253 4.40 -20.98 6.55
CA TYR A 253 4.58 -20.16 5.37
C TYR A 253 5.01 -18.77 5.79
N LYS A 254 6.15 -18.29 5.29
CA LYS A 254 6.68 -16.95 5.57
C LYS A 254 6.52 -16.09 4.33
N ASN A 255 5.44 -15.32 4.29
CA ASN A 255 5.09 -14.49 3.14
C ASN A 255 5.56 -13.04 3.29
N ALA A 256 5.65 -12.35 2.15
CA ALA A 256 6.01 -10.95 2.03
C ALA A 256 5.07 -10.10 2.89
N ILE A 257 3.77 -10.18 2.64
CA ILE A 257 2.79 -9.29 3.26
C ILE A 257 2.88 -9.25 4.78
N THR A 258 2.97 -10.41 5.45
CA THR A 258 3.00 -10.46 6.92
C THR A 258 4.27 -9.82 7.45
N ASN A 259 5.40 -10.04 6.78
CA ASN A 259 6.70 -9.48 7.17
C ASN A 259 6.80 -7.98 6.88
N GLU A 260 6.30 -7.54 5.73
CA GLU A 260 6.22 -6.12 5.38
C GLU A 260 5.33 -5.35 6.33
N LEU A 261 4.16 -5.90 6.67
CA LEU A 261 3.26 -5.36 7.67
C LEU A 261 3.93 -5.29 9.04
N TRP A 262 4.66 -6.33 9.45
CA TRP A 262 5.39 -6.32 10.72
C TRP A 262 6.42 -5.20 10.78
N ILE A 263 7.18 -4.99 9.71
CA ILE A 263 8.18 -3.92 9.60
C ILE A 263 7.49 -2.55 9.65
N SER A 264 6.50 -2.34 8.79
CA SER A 264 5.77 -1.07 8.65
C SER A 264 5.01 -0.70 9.90
N ALA A 265 4.32 -1.67 10.53
CA ALA A 265 3.63 -1.47 11.80
C ALA A 265 4.62 -1.16 12.93
N SER A 266 5.72 -1.89 13.03
CA SER A 266 6.71 -1.68 14.10
C SER A 266 7.39 -0.31 14.00
N VAL A 267 7.81 0.13 12.81
CA VAL A 267 8.40 1.47 12.68
C VAL A 267 7.36 2.58 12.86
N SER A 268 6.12 2.36 12.42
CA SER A 268 5.02 3.30 12.64
C SER A 268 4.64 3.41 14.11
N MET A 269 4.65 2.30 14.85
CA MET A 269 4.51 2.29 16.31
C MET A 269 5.64 3.10 16.95
N TYR A 270 6.89 2.96 16.49
CA TYR A 270 7.98 3.78 17.02
C TYR A 270 7.81 5.29 16.72
N GLN A 271 7.30 5.64 15.55
CA GLN A 271 7.19 7.03 15.11
C GLN A 271 5.97 7.77 15.68
N TYR A 272 4.81 7.11 15.68
CA TYR A 272 3.51 7.76 15.82
C TYR A 272 2.73 7.34 17.06
N PHE A 273 3.07 6.22 17.71
CA PHE A 273 2.38 5.79 18.92
C PHE A 273 2.62 6.79 20.08
N PRO A 274 1.57 7.41 20.62
CA PRO A 274 1.71 8.47 21.62
C PRO A 274 1.98 7.96 23.04
N GLY A 275 1.98 6.64 23.26
CA GLY A 275 1.88 6.06 24.60
C GLY A 275 0.41 5.84 25.00
N ASP A 276 0.17 4.88 25.89
CA ASP A 276 -1.14 4.74 26.54
C ASP A 276 -0.98 4.23 27.98
N ASN A 277 -2.01 4.44 28.80
CA ASN A 277 -2.06 4.02 30.20
C ASN A 277 -3.23 3.05 30.48
N TYR A 278 -3.77 2.39 29.46
CA TYR A 278 -4.93 1.50 29.57
C TYR A 278 -4.51 0.10 30.03
N SER A 279 -5.26 -0.48 30.96
CA SER A 279 -5.17 -1.91 31.26
C SER A 279 -6.01 -2.71 30.27
N SER A 280 -5.50 -3.86 29.81
CA SER A 280 -6.28 -4.85 29.04
C SER A 280 -5.88 -6.27 29.46
N PRO A 281 -6.79 -7.25 29.46
CA PRO A 281 -6.47 -8.65 29.81
C PRO A 281 -5.37 -9.28 28.94
N PHE A 282 -5.07 -8.66 27.79
CA PHE A 282 -4.16 -9.17 26.78
C PHE A 282 -2.79 -8.46 26.79
N VAL A 283 -2.53 -7.54 27.74
CA VAL A 283 -1.25 -6.83 27.87
C VAL A 283 -0.75 -6.87 29.32
N ALA A 284 0.55 -7.11 29.51
CA ALA A 284 1.13 -7.32 30.83
C ALA A 284 1.30 -6.05 31.69
N SER A 285 1.31 -4.86 31.07
CA SER A 285 1.48 -3.56 31.74
C SER A 285 0.39 -2.57 31.32
N SER A 286 -0.10 -1.78 32.28
CA SER A 286 -1.06 -0.70 32.03
C SER A 286 -0.39 0.54 31.43
N LEU A 287 0.84 0.87 31.81
CA LEU A 287 1.59 1.98 31.23
C LEU A 287 2.50 1.46 30.11
N TYR A 288 2.34 2.00 28.90
CA TYR A 288 3.21 1.72 27.76
C TYR A 288 3.76 3.03 27.18
N PRO A 289 5.09 3.19 27.10
CA PRO A 289 5.71 4.45 26.71
C PRO A 289 5.56 4.73 25.20
N SER A 290 5.60 6.01 24.82
CA SER A 290 5.86 6.37 23.43
C SER A 290 7.32 6.04 23.05
N LYS A 291 7.56 5.77 21.77
CA LYS A 291 8.89 5.46 21.22
C LYS A 291 9.63 4.33 21.93
N ASP A 292 8.90 3.25 22.27
CA ASP A 292 9.53 2.04 22.85
C ASP A 292 10.62 1.50 21.90
N PRO A 293 11.89 1.37 22.35
CA PRO A 293 12.97 0.84 21.53
C PRO A 293 12.70 -0.56 20.94
N ALA A 294 11.84 -1.36 21.57
CA ALA A 294 11.46 -2.68 21.07
C ALA A 294 10.79 -2.59 19.69
N HIS A 295 9.96 -1.57 19.45
CA HIS A 295 9.32 -1.34 18.15
C HIS A 295 10.35 -1.07 17.05
N LEU A 296 11.35 -0.22 17.32
CA LEU A 296 12.39 0.06 16.34
C LEU A 296 13.28 -1.17 16.10
N ALA A 297 13.62 -1.91 17.15
CA ALA A 297 14.39 -3.15 17.03
C ALA A 297 13.66 -4.17 16.16
N ALA A 298 12.36 -4.38 16.39
CA ALA A 298 11.51 -5.25 15.57
C ALA A 298 11.51 -4.86 14.09
N ALA A 299 11.36 -3.56 13.79
CA ALA A 299 11.39 -3.08 12.41
C ALA A 299 12.74 -3.30 11.73
N ILE A 300 13.85 -3.01 12.41
CA ILE A 300 15.21 -3.19 11.87
C ILE A 300 15.51 -4.68 11.63
N VAL A 301 15.19 -5.54 12.60
CA VAL A 301 15.41 -6.99 12.51
C VAL A 301 14.54 -7.59 11.40
N GLY A 302 13.26 -7.22 11.34
CA GLY A 302 12.34 -7.63 10.29
C GLY A 302 12.82 -7.23 8.90
N TYR A 303 13.25 -5.96 8.73
CA TYR A 303 13.73 -5.48 7.44
C TYR A 303 15.00 -6.20 7.00
N LYS A 304 15.95 -6.40 7.93
CA LYS A 304 17.16 -7.15 7.64
C LYS A 304 16.82 -8.57 7.17
N TRP A 305 15.94 -9.26 7.87
CA TRP A 305 15.50 -10.60 7.47
C TRP A 305 14.85 -10.63 6.08
N LEU A 306 13.93 -9.70 5.80
CA LEU A 306 13.25 -9.61 4.50
C LEU A 306 14.24 -9.39 3.34
N LYS A 307 15.31 -8.62 3.59
CA LYS A 307 16.40 -8.44 2.62
C LYS A 307 17.24 -9.70 2.43
N ASP A 308 17.56 -10.38 3.53
CA ASP A 308 18.45 -11.53 3.52
C ASP A 308 17.78 -12.79 2.93
N VAL A 309 16.47 -12.95 3.09
CA VAL A 309 15.70 -14.10 2.55
C VAL A 309 15.47 -14.06 1.04
N ASN A 310 15.78 -12.93 0.38
CA ASN A 310 15.75 -12.78 -1.09
C ASN A 310 14.38 -13.05 -1.76
N MET A 311 13.34 -12.38 -1.26
CA MET A 311 11.96 -12.51 -1.75
C MET A 311 11.63 -11.61 -2.96
N THR A 312 12.61 -11.28 -3.81
CA THR A 312 12.39 -10.46 -5.01
C THR A 312 12.73 -11.23 -6.28
N ASN A 313 11.88 -11.14 -7.31
CA ASN A 313 12.13 -11.76 -8.60
C ASN A 313 13.10 -10.94 -9.48
N ALA A 314 13.36 -11.44 -10.69
CA ALA A 314 14.27 -10.79 -11.64
C ALA A 314 13.84 -9.38 -12.11
N ARG A 315 12.57 -9.02 -11.91
CA ARG A 315 12.03 -7.67 -12.21
C ARG A 315 12.13 -6.73 -11.01
N GLY A 316 12.64 -7.19 -9.87
CA GLY A 316 12.73 -6.39 -8.64
C GLY A 316 11.42 -6.31 -7.85
N LEU A 317 10.43 -7.15 -8.18
CA LEU A 317 9.15 -7.22 -7.49
C LEU A 317 9.21 -8.25 -6.37
N TYR A 318 8.56 -7.97 -5.24
CA TYR A 318 8.35 -8.95 -4.18
C TYR A 318 7.41 -10.05 -4.66
N VAL A 319 7.87 -11.29 -4.51
CA VAL A 319 7.03 -12.48 -4.68
C VAL A 319 6.33 -12.82 -3.37
N ASP A 320 5.43 -13.79 -3.37
CA ASP A 320 4.52 -13.96 -2.24
C ASP A 320 5.21 -14.51 -1.00
N GLY A 321 6.10 -15.49 -1.11
CA GLY A 321 6.68 -16.07 0.10
C GLY A 321 7.50 -17.32 -0.06
N TYR A 322 7.76 -17.96 1.08
CA TYR A 322 8.47 -19.23 1.17
C TYR A 322 7.75 -20.21 2.08
N HIS A 323 7.62 -21.44 1.59
CA HIS A 323 7.46 -22.63 2.41
C HIS A 323 8.84 -23.22 2.78
N ILE A 324 8.81 -24.17 3.72
CA ILE A 324 9.96 -24.98 4.12
C ILE A 324 9.77 -26.39 3.55
N ASP A 325 10.76 -26.89 2.81
CA ASP A 325 10.75 -28.25 2.27
C ASP A 325 10.97 -29.27 3.40
N PHE A 326 9.87 -29.75 3.97
CA PHE A 326 9.89 -30.79 5.00
C PHE A 326 10.18 -32.19 4.46
N SER A 327 10.33 -32.37 3.13
CA SER A 327 10.83 -33.64 2.58
C SER A 327 12.31 -33.83 2.91
N ILE A 328 13.04 -32.75 3.17
CA ILE A 328 14.44 -32.75 3.61
C ILE A 328 14.48 -32.89 5.15
N PRO A 329 15.03 -33.99 5.70
CA PRO A 329 15.03 -34.23 7.14
C PRO A 329 15.80 -33.15 7.92
N GLY A 330 15.13 -32.53 8.90
CA GLY A 330 15.73 -31.50 9.76
C GLY A 330 15.94 -30.14 9.09
N ASN A 331 15.35 -29.94 7.91
CA ASN A 331 15.42 -28.67 7.20
C ASN A 331 14.69 -27.56 7.96
N VAL A 332 15.31 -26.37 7.96
CA VAL A 332 14.78 -25.15 8.56
C VAL A 332 14.86 -23.97 7.59
N GLU A 333 15.28 -24.19 6.35
CA GLU A 333 15.51 -23.13 5.37
C GLU A 333 14.21 -22.71 4.67
N CYS A 334 14.13 -21.44 4.29
CA CYS A 334 13.09 -20.94 3.37
C CYS A 334 13.54 -21.27 1.94
N ASP A 335 13.13 -22.41 1.41
CA ASP A 335 13.68 -22.99 0.17
C ASP A 335 12.63 -23.32 -0.90
N MET A 336 11.34 -23.30 -0.57
CA MET A 336 10.25 -23.42 -1.54
C MET A 336 9.58 -22.06 -1.76
N ARG A 337 10.10 -21.29 -2.70
CA ARG A 337 9.59 -19.95 -3.02
C ARG A 337 8.30 -20.02 -3.84
N ASP A 338 7.30 -19.25 -3.46
CA ASP A 338 6.14 -18.95 -4.29
C ASP A 338 6.37 -17.64 -5.05
N GLU A 339 6.37 -17.72 -6.38
CA GLU A 339 6.66 -16.65 -7.32
C GLU A 339 5.44 -15.75 -7.61
N MET A 340 4.28 -16.01 -6.98
CA MET A 340 3.09 -15.17 -7.14
C MET A 340 3.39 -13.72 -6.76
N VAL A 341 2.88 -12.78 -7.56
CA VAL A 341 3.09 -11.34 -7.35
C VAL A 341 1.74 -10.65 -7.20
N TYR A 342 1.61 -9.89 -6.13
CA TYR A 342 0.43 -9.08 -5.82
C TYR A 342 0.84 -7.61 -5.66
N THR A 343 -0.03 -6.66 -6.04
CA THR A 343 0.32 -5.23 -5.97
C THR A 343 0.57 -4.74 -4.53
N TYR A 344 -0.14 -5.30 -3.55
CA TYR A 344 0.00 -4.90 -2.14
C TYR A 344 1.36 -5.23 -1.50
N ASN A 345 2.01 -6.34 -1.89
CA ASN A 345 3.39 -6.72 -1.50
C ASN A 345 4.42 -5.72 -2.06
N GLN A 346 4.03 -4.84 -2.97
CA GLN A 346 4.92 -3.81 -3.50
C GLN A 346 4.72 -2.47 -2.79
N GLY A 347 3.63 -2.34 -2.03
CA GLY A 347 3.21 -1.09 -1.39
C GLY A 347 3.61 -1.03 0.08
N VAL A 348 3.24 -2.04 0.87
CA VAL A 348 3.32 -1.97 2.34
C VAL A 348 4.72 -1.64 2.83
N ILE A 349 5.75 -2.28 2.27
CA ILE A 349 7.14 -2.06 2.66
C ILE A 349 7.62 -0.62 2.41
N LEU A 350 7.01 0.13 1.48
CA LEU A 350 7.36 1.52 1.22
C LEU A 350 7.14 2.39 2.46
N THR A 351 6.06 2.15 3.22
CA THR A 351 5.85 2.84 4.50
C THR A 351 6.93 2.47 5.52
N GLY A 352 7.29 1.19 5.60
CA GLY A 352 8.37 0.70 6.46
C GLY A 352 9.72 1.34 6.14
N GLN A 353 10.09 1.40 4.85
CA GLN A 353 11.32 2.03 4.37
C GLN A 353 11.34 3.53 4.65
N ARG A 354 10.25 4.24 4.36
CA ARG A 354 10.14 5.68 4.64
C ARG A 354 10.27 5.96 6.14
N GLY A 355 9.66 5.12 6.98
CA GLY A 355 9.76 5.18 8.43
C GLY A 355 11.15 4.89 8.95
N LEU A 356 11.81 3.84 8.44
CA LEU A 356 13.17 3.48 8.81
C LEU A 356 14.18 4.55 8.39
N TYR A 357 14.02 5.18 7.23
CA TYR A 357 14.80 6.37 6.87
C TYR A 357 14.57 7.50 7.87
N SER A 358 13.30 7.83 8.17
CA SER A 358 12.95 8.84 9.17
C SER A 358 13.68 8.59 10.49
N VAL A 359 13.67 7.34 10.96
CA VAL A 359 14.20 7.01 12.27
C VAL A 359 15.71 6.82 12.27
N THR A 360 16.35 6.36 11.20
CA THR A 360 17.79 6.03 11.20
C THR A 360 18.65 7.05 10.45
N GLY A 361 18.07 7.74 9.46
CA GLY A 361 18.75 8.64 8.55
C GLY A 361 19.57 7.92 7.47
N SER A 362 19.38 6.61 7.27
CA SER A 362 20.07 5.86 6.22
C SER A 362 19.40 6.06 4.84
N PRO A 363 20.09 6.64 3.84
CA PRO A 363 19.54 6.84 2.50
C PRO A 363 19.18 5.53 1.76
N SER A 364 19.74 4.39 2.18
CA SER A 364 19.48 3.09 1.52
C SER A 364 17.99 2.73 1.52
N TYR A 365 17.25 3.04 2.58
CA TYR A 365 15.82 2.76 2.64
C TYR A 365 15.04 3.52 1.57
N LEU A 366 15.42 4.78 1.28
CA LEU A 366 14.78 5.56 0.21
C LEU A 366 15.17 5.03 -1.18
N GLU A 367 16.46 4.70 -1.38
CA GLU A 367 16.94 4.11 -2.65
C GLU A 367 16.17 2.83 -2.96
N GLU A 368 16.00 1.94 -1.98
CA GLU A 368 15.31 0.68 -2.16
C GLU A 368 13.81 0.86 -2.43
N GLY A 369 13.15 1.82 -1.78
CA GLY A 369 11.75 2.14 -2.09
C GLY A 369 11.54 2.73 -3.47
N HIS A 370 12.43 3.64 -3.90
CA HIS A 370 12.37 4.18 -5.26
C HIS A 370 12.67 3.12 -6.33
N ASN A 371 13.56 2.17 -6.07
CA ASN A 371 13.81 1.05 -6.98
C ASN A 371 12.57 0.15 -7.11
N LEU A 372 11.86 -0.11 -6.01
CA LEU A 372 10.63 -0.90 -6.01
C LEU A 372 9.53 -0.19 -6.80
N ILE A 373 9.30 1.11 -6.56
CA ILE A 373 8.29 1.89 -7.30
C ILE A 373 8.59 1.89 -8.80
N GLN A 374 9.86 2.09 -9.20
CA GLN A 374 10.25 2.01 -10.62
C GLN A 374 10.01 0.62 -11.21
N SER A 375 10.25 -0.44 -10.44
CA SER A 375 9.98 -1.83 -10.85
C SER A 375 8.48 -2.07 -11.06
N VAL A 376 7.63 -1.59 -10.15
CA VAL A 376 6.16 -1.68 -10.27
C VAL A 376 5.67 -0.94 -11.51
N ILE A 377 6.10 0.31 -11.71
CA ILE A 377 5.68 1.12 -12.85
C ILE A 377 6.10 0.46 -14.17
N ASN A 378 7.32 -0.06 -14.25
CA ASN A 378 7.76 -0.80 -15.41
C ASN A 378 6.95 -2.09 -15.62
N ALA A 379 6.56 -2.78 -14.54
CA ALA A 379 5.74 -3.99 -14.57
C ALA A 379 4.26 -3.75 -14.93
N THR A 380 3.81 -2.49 -15.04
CA THR A 380 2.52 -2.17 -15.66
C THR A 380 2.62 -1.98 -17.18
N GLY A 381 3.83 -2.03 -17.74
CA GLY A 381 4.09 -1.69 -19.14
C GLY A 381 4.26 -0.18 -19.37
N TRP A 382 4.69 0.60 -18.37
CA TRP A 382 4.95 2.04 -18.50
C TRP A 382 6.45 2.36 -18.56
N SER A 383 6.84 3.22 -19.51
CA SER A 383 8.17 3.82 -19.56
C SER A 383 8.18 5.13 -18.78
N LEU A 384 8.88 5.20 -17.65
CA LEU A 384 9.10 6.46 -16.93
C LEU A 384 9.94 7.47 -17.73
N GLU A 385 11.00 7.02 -18.42
CA GLU A 385 11.87 7.89 -19.23
C GLU A 385 11.08 8.65 -20.30
N HIS A 386 10.25 7.94 -21.06
CA HIS A 386 9.41 8.50 -22.14
C HIS A 386 8.04 8.99 -21.66
N ASN A 387 7.69 8.76 -20.39
CA ASN A 387 6.40 9.05 -19.78
C ASN A 387 5.20 8.61 -20.64
N ARG A 388 5.17 7.33 -21.03
CA ARG A 388 4.11 6.70 -21.85
C ARG A 388 4.12 5.17 -21.71
N PRO A 389 3.06 4.46 -22.14
CA PRO A 389 3.08 3.01 -22.24
C PRO A 389 4.17 2.50 -23.21
N HIS A 390 4.76 1.35 -22.90
CA HIS A 390 5.67 0.61 -23.80
C HIS A 390 4.92 0.04 -24.99
N ASP A 391 3.70 -0.44 -24.75
CA ASP A 391 2.86 -1.07 -25.76
C ASP A 391 2.15 -0.02 -26.62
N ASP A 392 2.22 -0.17 -27.94
CA ASP A 392 1.35 0.57 -28.85
C ASP A 392 -0.02 -0.11 -28.88
N LEU A 393 -1.00 0.45 -28.16
CA LEU A 393 -2.33 -0.13 -28.08
C LEU A 393 -3.06 -0.19 -29.43
N SER A 394 -2.65 0.62 -30.42
CA SER A 394 -3.31 0.68 -31.73
C SER A 394 -3.06 -0.56 -32.61
N VAL A 395 -2.07 -1.39 -32.28
CA VAL A 395 -1.73 -2.58 -33.07
C VAL A 395 -2.53 -3.82 -32.68
N TYR A 396 -3.25 -3.79 -31.55
CA TYR A 396 -4.01 -4.95 -31.07
C TYR A 396 -5.43 -4.93 -31.64
N PRO A 397 -5.88 -6.00 -32.30
CA PRO A 397 -7.25 -6.07 -32.82
C PRO A 397 -8.27 -6.11 -31.66
N PRO A 398 -9.52 -5.69 -31.91
CA PRO A 398 -10.59 -5.83 -30.91
C PRO A 398 -10.69 -7.27 -30.39
N GLY A 399 -10.79 -7.43 -29.08
CA GLY A 399 -10.86 -8.75 -28.44
C GLY A 399 -9.52 -9.33 -28.00
N VAL A 400 -8.39 -8.69 -28.29
CA VAL A 400 -7.04 -9.15 -27.89
C VAL A 400 -6.44 -8.16 -26.91
N LEU A 401 -6.02 -8.66 -25.74
CA LEU A 401 -5.35 -7.86 -24.72
C LEU A 401 -3.86 -7.66 -25.06
N PRO A 402 -3.27 -6.50 -24.69
CA PRO A 402 -1.82 -6.31 -24.74
C PRO A 402 -1.06 -7.29 -23.82
N PRO A 403 0.26 -7.44 -23.98
CA PRO A 403 1.08 -8.33 -23.17
C PRO A 403 0.98 -8.05 -21.67
N TRP A 404 0.98 -9.11 -20.87
CA TRP A 404 1.12 -9.03 -19.41
C TRP A 404 2.55 -8.67 -19.02
N HIS A 405 2.72 -7.60 -18.24
CA HIS A 405 4.06 -7.13 -17.80
C HIS A 405 4.41 -7.51 -16.35
N GLY A 406 3.51 -8.22 -15.66
CA GLY A 406 3.71 -8.75 -14.30
C GLY A 406 2.78 -8.13 -13.25
N LEU A 407 2.41 -6.85 -13.41
CA LEU A 407 1.50 -6.10 -12.53
C LEU A 407 0.60 -5.15 -13.34
N GLY A 408 0.33 -5.47 -14.60
CA GLY A 408 -0.41 -4.58 -15.48
C GLY A 408 -0.15 -4.77 -16.95
N ARG A 409 -0.87 -3.95 -17.71
CA ARG A 409 -0.77 -3.85 -19.17
C ARG A 409 -1.02 -2.41 -19.61
N GLY A 410 -0.40 -1.98 -20.72
CA GLY A 410 -0.69 -0.66 -21.29
C GLY A 410 -0.46 0.51 -20.33
N GLY A 411 0.41 0.33 -19.34
CA GLY A 411 0.70 1.31 -18.30
C GLY A 411 -0.27 1.34 -17.12
N VAL A 412 -1.33 0.53 -17.11
CA VAL A 412 -2.34 0.49 -16.03
C VAL A 412 -2.01 -0.63 -15.04
N LEU A 413 -2.04 -0.31 -13.74
CA LEU A 413 -1.87 -1.26 -12.64
C LEU A 413 -3.06 -2.23 -12.63
N GLU A 414 -2.77 -3.53 -12.60
CA GLU A 414 -3.77 -4.59 -12.71
C GLU A 414 -3.39 -5.76 -11.78
N GLU A 415 -4.37 -6.41 -11.17
CA GLU A 415 -4.18 -7.75 -10.57
C GLU A 415 -4.33 -8.83 -11.65
N GLN A 416 -3.68 -9.98 -11.50
CA GLN A 416 -3.81 -11.09 -12.47
C GLN A 416 -5.26 -11.55 -12.68
N CYS A 417 -6.15 -11.27 -11.73
CA CYS A 417 -7.56 -11.65 -11.74
C CYS A 417 -8.52 -10.60 -12.33
N ASP A 418 -8.04 -9.39 -12.67
CA ASP A 418 -8.91 -8.25 -13.04
C ASP A 418 -9.60 -8.50 -14.39
N SER A 419 -8.83 -8.73 -15.44
CA SER A 419 -9.33 -8.88 -16.82
C SER A 419 -10.24 -10.09 -17.00
N SER A 420 -10.03 -11.16 -16.25
CA SER A 420 -10.89 -12.35 -16.23
C SER A 420 -12.07 -12.25 -15.24
N ALA A 421 -12.12 -11.18 -14.43
CA ALA A 421 -13.13 -10.92 -13.40
C ALA A 421 -13.23 -12.03 -12.33
N THR A 422 -12.10 -12.65 -11.99
CA THR A 422 -12.01 -13.74 -10.99
C THR A 422 -11.47 -13.29 -9.64
N CYS A 423 -11.31 -11.98 -9.43
CA CYS A 423 -10.79 -11.47 -8.16
C CYS A 423 -11.70 -11.81 -6.99
N SER A 424 -11.09 -12.32 -5.92
CA SER A 424 -11.72 -12.41 -4.62
C SER A 424 -11.91 -11.02 -4.01
N GLN A 425 -12.60 -10.98 -2.88
CA GLN A 425 -12.72 -9.76 -2.09
C GLN A 425 -11.36 -9.19 -1.66
N ASP A 426 -10.42 -10.07 -1.32
CA ASP A 426 -9.08 -9.68 -0.90
C ASP A 426 -8.37 -8.92 -2.01
N SER A 427 -8.29 -9.51 -3.21
CA SER A 427 -7.58 -8.90 -4.33
C SER A 427 -8.21 -7.60 -4.81
N GLN A 428 -9.53 -7.43 -4.66
CA GLN A 428 -10.19 -6.14 -4.94
C GLN A 428 -9.63 -4.97 -4.11
N THR A 429 -8.99 -5.26 -2.96
CA THR A 429 -8.42 -4.25 -2.05
C THR A 429 -6.98 -3.87 -2.41
N PHE A 430 -6.22 -4.74 -3.10
CA PHE A 430 -4.76 -4.65 -3.17
C PHE A 430 -4.23 -3.36 -3.83
N LYS A 431 -4.88 -2.90 -4.91
CA LYS A 431 -4.50 -1.64 -5.57
C LYS A 431 -4.66 -0.43 -4.63
N ALA A 432 -5.68 -0.43 -3.76
CA ALA A 432 -5.87 0.64 -2.78
C ALA A 432 -4.70 0.73 -1.79
N ILE A 433 -4.25 -0.43 -1.31
CA ILE A 433 -3.11 -0.57 -0.39
C ILE A 433 -1.84 -0.01 -1.05
N TYR A 434 -1.58 -0.39 -2.29
CA TYR A 434 -0.40 0.12 -3.02
C TYR A 434 -0.39 1.66 -3.06
N PHE A 435 -1.47 2.29 -3.52
CA PHE A 435 -1.52 3.75 -3.65
C PHE A 435 -1.53 4.47 -2.28
N HIS A 436 -2.14 3.87 -1.26
CA HIS A 436 -2.07 4.42 0.10
C HIS A 436 -0.61 4.50 0.59
N HIS A 437 0.15 3.40 0.45
CA HIS A 437 1.54 3.37 0.90
C HIS A 437 2.51 4.11 -0.04
N LEU A 438 2.18 4.27 -1.33
CA LEU A 438 2.90 5.17 -2.24
C LEU A 438 2.84 6.62 -1.72
N VAL A 439 1.67 7.08 -1.27
CA VAL A 439 1.52 8.41 -0.65
C VAL A 439 2.34 8.51 0.63
N ALA A 440 2.28 7.51 1.50
CA ALA A 440 3.04 7.50 2.74
C ALA A 440 4.55 7.61 2.48
N PHE A 441 5.06 6.91 1.46
CA PHE A 441 6.47 6.98 1.06
C PHE A 441 6.85 8.32 0.45
N CYS A 442 6.06 8.82 -0.51
CA CYS A 442 6.38 10.05 -1.23
C CYS A 442 6.05 11.34 -0.48
N THR A 443 5.41 11.25 0.68
CA THR A 443 5.20 12.41 1.55
C THR A 443 6.54 13.04 1.91
N ASP A 444 6.57 14.38 1.90
CA ASP A 444 7.77 15.18 2.12
C ASP A 444 8.61 14.68 3.31
N LEU A 445 9.93 14.80 3.17
CA LEU A 445 10.84 14.52 4.26
C LEU A 445 10.66 15.64 5.30
N GLU A 446 9.94 15.32 6.37
CA GLU A 446 9.92 16.15 7.57
C GLU A 446 11.19 15.87 8.40
N PRO A 447 11.96 16.90 8.77
CA PRO A 447 13.08 16.71 9.66
C PRO A 447 12.49 16.31 11.01
N ILE A 448 12.72 15.06 11.44
CA ILE A 448 12.28 14.65 12.77
C ILE A 448 12.88 15.62 13.77
N SER A 449 11.98 16.33 14.47
CA SER A 449 12.34 17.16 15.61
C SER A 449 13.30 16.37 16.47
N ALA A 450 14.54 16.87 16.50
CA ALA A 450 15.68 16.16 17.03
C ALA A 450 15.33 15.65 18.43
N ALA A 451 15.39 14.33 18.60
CA ALA A 451 15.73 13.82 19.92
C ALA A 451 16.92 14.67 20.43
N PRO A 452 16.95 15.12 21.69
CA PRO A 452 17.89 16.13 22.18
C PRO A 452 19.39 15.88 21.89
N HIS A 453 19.74 14.68 21.44
CA HIS A 453 21.10 14.21 21.15
C HIS A 453 21.35 13.85 19.68
N ARG A 454 20.41 14.11 18.76
CA ARG A 454 20.54 13.83 17.32
C ARG A 454 20.97 15.07 16.54
N ILE A 455 22.09 14.96 15.83
CA ILE A 455 22.63 16.00 14.94
C ILE A 455 22.24 15.64 13.50
N VAL A 456 21.71 16.60 12.75
CA VAL A 456 21.32 16.45 11.35
C VAL A 456 22.36 17.12 10.46
N ASN A 457 22.91 16.39 9.50
CA ASN A 457 23.69 16.99 8.42
C ASN A 457 22.73 17.71 7.46
N LYS A 458 22.51 19.02 7.69
CA LYS A 458 21.53 19.83 6.95
C LYS A 458 21.76 19.83 5.44
N ARG A 459 23.02 19.85 4.99
CA ARG A 459 23.34 19.83 3.55
C ARG A 459 22.97 18.50 2.91
N ALA A 460 23.40 17.39 3.51
CA ALA A 460 23.05 16.05 3.03
C ALA A 460 21.54 15.83 3.05
N TYR A 461 20.86 16.30 4.10
CA TYR A 461 19.40 16.24 4.22
C TYR A 461 18.69 16.99 3.08
N GLN A 462 19.13 18.21 2.76
CA GLN A 462 18.53 19.01 1.69
C GLN A 462 18.71 18.35 0.31
N ILE A 463 19.92 17.85 0.01
CA ILE A 463 20.18 17.10 -1.23
C ILE A 463 19.24 15.90 -1.34
N LEU A 464 19.15 15.11 -0.26
CA LEU A 464 18.34 13.90 -0.25
C LEU A 464 16.84 14.19 -0.35
N ARG A 465 16.36 15.25 0.32
CA ARG A 465 14.96 15.69 0.23
C ARG A 465 14.61 16.13 -1.18
N THR A 466 15.48 16.89 -1.84
CA THR A 466 15.28 17.29 -3.24
C THR A 466 15.24 16.06 -4.15
N ALA A 467 16.23 15.16 -4.04
CA ALA A 467 16.29 13.92 -4.80
C ALA A 467 15.01 13.07 -4.64
N HIS A 468 14.50 12.94 -3.40
CA HIS A 468 13.28 12.21 -3.09
C HIS A 468 12.04 12.85 -3.73
N ILE A 469 11.85 14.17 -3.56
CA ILE A 469 10.72 14.91 -4.13
C ILE A 469 10.73 14.83 -5.66
N GLU A 470 11.88 15.06 -6.30
CA GLU A 470 12.01 15.01 -7.76
C GLU A 470 11.72 13.60 -8.29
N SER A 471 12.22 12.56 -7.61
CA SER A 471 11.95 11.17 -7.97
C SER A 471 10.47 10.83 -7.84
N CYS A 472 9.81 11.21 -6.74
CA CYS A 472 8.38 10.99 -6.55
C CYS A 472 7.51 11.76 -7.57
N ARG A 473 7.90 13.00 -7.92
CA ARG A 473 7.21 13.79 -8.95
C ARG A 473 7.36 13.16 -10.35
N SER A 474 8.45 12.44 -10.62
CA SER A 474 8.63 11.75 -11.91
C SER A 474 7.60 10.64 -12.14
N TYR A 475 6.95 10.13 -11.09
CA TYR A 475 5.93 9.08 -11.19
C TYR A 475 4.54 9.64 -11.57
N LEU A 476 4.34 10.97 -11.53
CA LEU A 476 3.03 11.59 -11.72
C LEU A 476 2.38 11.30 -13.07
N GLY A 477 3.16 11.12 -14.13
CA GLY A 477 2.59 10.75 -15.44
C GLY A 477 1.94 9.36 -15.43
N TRP A 478 2.56 8.40 -14.75
CA TRP A 478 1.98 7.07 -14.57
C TRP A 478 0.77 7.08 -13.63
N VAL A 479 0.84 7.82 -12.52
CA VAL A 479 -0.29 7.96 -11.59
C VAL A 479 -1.48 8.62 -12.29
N HIS A 480 -1.25 9.69 -13.06
CA HIS A 480 -2.28 10.36 -13.84
C HIS A 480 -2.90 9.44 -14.90
N HIS A 481 -2.09 8.65 -15.61
CA HIS A 481 -2.58 7.65 -16.57
C HIS A 481 -3.52 6.63 -15.91
N ASN A 482 -3.17 6.17 -14.71
CA ASN A 482 -4.03 5.27 -13.93
C ASN A 482 -5.31 5.97 -13.46
N VAL A 483 -5.26 7.25 -13.05
CA VAL A 483 -6.45 8.03 -12.71
C VAL A 483 -7.42 8.08 -13.90
N LEU A 484 -6.92 8.43 -15.08
CA LEU A 484 -7.76 8.50 -16.29
C LEU A 484 -8.42 7.15 -16.59
N ALA A 485 -7.65 6.06 -16.53
CA ALA A 485 -8.16 4.70 -16.74
C ALA A 485 -9.22 4.29 -15.68
N ALA A 486 -8.94 4.53 -14.40
CA ALA A 486 -9.87 4.21 -13.32
C ALA A 486 -11.18 5.01 -13.42
N MET A 487 -11.10 6.29 -13.82
CA MET A 487 -12.25 7.16 -13.99
C MET A 487 -13.18 6.76 -15.15
N GLU A 488 -12.71 5.96 -16.10
CA GLU A 488 -13.55 5.34 -17.14
C GLU A 488 -14.39 4.17 -16.60
N THR A 489 -14.01 3.60 -15.45
CA THR A 489 -14.76 2.50 -14.81
C THR A 489 -15.87 2.98 -13.87
N VAL A 490 -15.98 4.30 -13.65
CA VAL A 490 -17.00 4.85 -12.75
C VAL A 490 -18.37 4.75 -13.41
N ASP A 491 -19.33 4.13 -12.71
CA ASP A 491 -20.70 4.01 -13.22
C ASP A 491 -21.56 5.27 -12.94
N LEU A 492 -22.85 5.20 -13.28
CA LEU A 492 -23.81 6.27 -13.05
C LEU A 492 -24.02 6.66 -11.58
N ASN A 493 -23.63 5.78 -10.66
CA ASN A 493 -23.76 5.97 -9.21
C ASN A 493 -22.44 6.43 -8.57
N GLY A 494 -21.40 6.69 -9.36
CA GLY A 494 -20.09 7.09 -8.84
C GLY A 494 -19.26 5.93 -8.27
N GLN A 495 -19.63 4.68 -8.58
CA GLN A 495 -18.97 3.48 -8.05
C GLN A 495 -17.82 3.05 -8.98
N PHE A 496 -16.62 2.83 -8.42
CA PHE A 496 -15.44 2.41 -9.18
C PHE A 496 -15.45 0.92 -9.51
N GLY A 497 -14.99 0.58 -10.71
CA GLY A 497 -14.71 -0.80 -11.13
C GLY A 497 -13.34 -1.31 -10.70
N MET A 498 -13.17 -2.64 -10.73
CA MET A 498 -11.90 -3.28 -10.41
C MET A 498 -10.89 -3.19 -11.57
N TRP A 499 -11.33 -3.43 -12.80
CA TRP A 499 -10.45 -3.51 -13.97
C TRP A 499 -10.37 -2.15 -14.67
N TRP A 500 -9.41 -1.33 -14.24
CA TRP A 500 -9.20 0.04 -14.74
C TRP A 500 -8.83 0.10 -16.23
N GLY A 501 -8.17 -0.93 -16.75
CA GLY A 501 -7.78 -0.99 -18.17
C GLY A 501 -8.93 -1.27 -19.14
N ALA A 502 -10.14 -1.61 -18.66
CA ALA A 502 -11.25 -2.07 -19.50
C ALA A 502 -11.56 -1.13 -20.68
N GLY A 503 -11.69 0.17 -20.41
CA GLY A 503 -12.02 1.18 -21.43
C GLY A 503 -10.91 1.34 -22.48
N LEU A 504 -9.65 1.33 -22.04
CA LEU A 504 -8.48 1.36 -22.93
C LEU A 504 -8.39 0.12 -23.84
N PHE A 505 -8.97 -1.01 -23.42
CA PHE A 505 -8.96 -2.27 -24.16
C PHE A 505 -10.30 -2.55 -24.86
N ASN A 506 -11.02 -1.48 -25.24
CA ASN A 506 -12.30 -1.53 -25.96
C ASN A 506 -13.38 -2.38 -25.26
N ASN A 507 -13.37 -2.40 -23.92
CA ASN A 507 -14.27 -3.20 -23.09
C ASN A 507 -14.27 -4.70 -23.48
N THR A 508 -13.10 -5.21 -23.85
CA THR A 508 -12.92 -6.63 -24.21
C THR A 508 -13.30 -7.53 -23.04
N VAL A 509 -14.03 -8.61 -23.31
CA VAL A 509 -14.42 -9.61 -22.31
C VAL A 509 -13.59 -10.87 -22.53
N VAL A 510 -12.68 -11.18 -21.61
CA VAL A 510 -11.88 -12.40 -21.62
C VAL A 510 -12.22 -13.33 -20.44
N THR A 511 -11.95 -14.62 -20.60
CA THR A 511 -11.91 -15.61 -19.52
C THR A 511 -10.48 -15.75 -19.01
N ARG A 512 -10.30 -16.49 -17.91
CA ARG A 512 -8.96 -16.81 -17.37
C ARG A 512 -8.05 -17.49 -18.40
N ASP A 513 -8.58 -18.37 -19.24
CA ASP A 513 -7.81 -19.04 -20.29
C ASP A 513 -7.42 -18.10 -21.45
N GLY A 514 -8.07 -16.94 -21.56
CA GLY A 514 -7.92 -15.98 -22.65
C GLY A 514 -7.35 -14.62 -22.24
N ASP A 515 -6.94 -14.44 -20.99
CA ASP A 515 -6.42 -13.16 -20.48
C ASP A 515 -4.93 -12.93 -20.81
N GLY A 516 -4.25 -13.93 -21.38
CA GLY A 516 -2.85 -13.84 -21.78
C GLY A 516 -1.86 -13.95 -20.62
N ILE A 517 -2.28 -14.51 -19.48
CA ILE A 517 -1.42 -14.83 -18.33
C ILE A 517 -1.19 -16.35 -18.27
N ASP A 518 0.04 -16.77 -18.00
CA ASP A 518 0.35 -18.17 -17.71
C ASP A 518 -0.04 -18.51 -16.27
N HIS A 519 -1.29 -18.92 -16.09
CA HIS A 519 -1.84 -19.39 -14.81
C HIS A 519 -1.31 -20.75 -14.36
N SER A 520 -0.47 -21.39 -15.18
CA SER A 520 0.19 -22.67 -14.91
C SER A 520 1.69 -22.53 -14.67
N ALA A 521 2.18 -21.30 -14.53
CA ALA A 521 3.58 -21.03 -14.25
C ALA A 521 4.05 -21.80 -13.00
N GLU A 522 5.25 -22.36 -13.08
CA GLU A 522 5.83 -23.14 -11.98
C GLU A 522 5.97 -22.26 -10.73
N ASN A 523 5.67 -22.86 -9.56
CA ASN A 523 5.76 -22.22 -8.25
C ASN A 523 4.94 -20.93 -8.11
N VAL A 524 3.82 -20.78 -8.81
CA VAL A 524 2.91 -19.64 -8.64
C VAL A 524 1.58 -20.11 -8.07
N THR A 525 1.28 -19.75 -6.82
CA THR A 525 -0.01 -20.07 -6.18
C THR A 525 -0.82 -18.82 -5.91
N ASP A 526 -1.91 -18.62 -6.66
CA ASP A 526 -2.84 -17.52 -6.39
C ASP A 526 -3.85 -17.85 -5.28
N TYR A 527 -3.35 -18.16 -4.08
CA TYR A 527 -4.23 -18.53 -2.96
C TYR A 527 -5.13 -17.38 -2.50
N ARG A 528 -4.73 -16.12 -2.72
CA ARG A 528 -5.57 -14.95 -2.40
C ARG A 528 -6.83 -14.87 -3.27
N ASN A 529 -6.86 -15.51 -4.43
CA ASN A 529 -8.08 -15.62 -5.24
C ASN A 529 -8.71 -17.02 -5.22
N GLN A 530 -7.91 -18.08 -5.06
CA GLN A 530 -8.36 -19.48 -5.22
C GLN A 530 -8.45 -20.26 -3.91
N GLY A 531 -7.94 -19.71 -2.80
CA GLY A 531 -7.71 -20.45 -1.55
C GLY A 531 -6.43 -21.27 -1.58
N THR A 532 -5.98 -21.72 -0.41
CA THR A 532 -4.76 -22.54 -0.33
C THR A 532 -5.03 -23.90 -0.97
N PRO A 533 -4.13 -24.43 -1.82
CA PRO A 533 -4.24 -25.80 -2.33
C PRO A 533 -4.34 -26.85 -1.21
N ASN A 534 -4.93 -27.99 -1.53
CA ASN A 534 -4.89 -29.19 -0.69
C ASN A 534 -3.80 -30.12 -1.25
N ASP A 535 -2.56 -29.90 -0.82
CA ASP A 535 -1.40 -30.65 -1.27
C ASP A 535 -0.32 -30.75 -0.18
N GLU A 536 0.83 -31.33 -0.51
CA GLU A 536 1.94 -31.50 0.43
C GLU A 536 2.62 -30.17 0.81
N ILE A 537 2.50 -29.12 0.00
CA ILE A 537 3.14 -27.81 0.25
C ILE A 537 2.26 -27.01 1.23
N TRP A 538 0.99 -26.86 0.91
CA TRP A 538 0.03 -26.04 1.66
C TRP A 538 -0.68 -26.78 2.80
N GLY A 539 -0.64 -28.12 2.79
CA GLY A 539 -1.23 -28.99 3.80
C GLY A 539 -2.48 -29.70 3.31
N GLN A 540 -2.73 -30.91 3.84
CA GLN A 540 -3.81 -31.79 3.36
C GLN A 540 -5.09 -31.74 4.21
N ASP A 541 -4.98 -31.28 5.46
CA ASP A 541 -6.05 -31.37 6.45
C ASP A 541 -6.84 -30.06 6.62
N THR A 542 -6.28 -28.94 6.15
CA THR A 542 -6.80 -27.59 6.42
C THR A 542 -6.66 -26.70 5.20
N GLN A 543 -7.71 -25.96 4.88
CA GLN A 543 -7.72 -24.98 3.80
C GLN A 543 -8.11 -23.59 4.29
N TRP A 544 -7.42 -22.57 3.78
CA TRP A 544 -7.83 -21.17 3.90
C TRP A 544 -8.60 -20.72 2.66
N LEU A 545 -9.70 -19.99 2.86
CA LEU A 545 -10.55 -19.49 1.79
C LEU A 545 -10.60 -17.96 1.77
N PRO A 546 -10.34 -17.32 0.62
CA PRO A 546 -10.30 -15.87 0.50
C PRO A 546 -11.67 -15.23 0.69
N GLY A 547 -11.69 -13.94 1.04
CA GLY A 547 -12.90 -13.17 1.32
C GLY A 547 -13.55 -13.50 2.66
N SER A 548 -13.65 -14.78 3.04
CA SER A 548 -14.16 -15.18 4.35
C SER A 548 -13.12 -15.13 5.46
N GLY A 549 -11.83 -15.26 5.11
CA GLY A 549 -10.73 -15.43 6.08
C GLY A 549 -10.84 -16.69 6.94
N ARG A 550 -11.73 -17.62 6.58
CA ARG A 550 -12.08 -18.79 7.39
C ARG A 550 -11.17 -19.98 7.11
N TRP A 551 -11.09 -20.82 8.15
CA TRP A 551 -10.39 -22.09 8.20
C TRP A 551 -11.42 -23.20 8.14
N MET A 552 -11.30 -24.08 7.15
CA MET A 552 -12.19 -25.24 7.03
C MET A 552 -11.37 -26.53 7.24
N PRO A 553 -11.81 -27.45 8.12
CA PRO A 553 -11.33 -28.84 8.10
C PRO A 553 -11.67 -29.47 6.75
N GLY A 554 -10.72 -30.23 6.17
CA GLY A 554 -10.79 -30.74 4.80
C GLY A 554 -12.13 -31.40 4.41
N ASP A 555 -12.94 -30.68 3.65
CA ASP A 555 -14.05 -31.14 2.80
C ASP A 555 -14.30 -30.06 1.71
N PRO A 556 -14.84 -30.40 0.52
CA PRO A 556 -14.67 -29.59 -0.69
C PRO A 556 -15.44 -28.26 -0.69
N ASN A 557 -14.75 -27.23 -1.22
CA ASN A 557 -15.20 -25.93 -1.71
C ASN A 557 -16.69 -25.57 -1.50
N PRO A 558 -17.01 -24.59 -0.65
CA PRO A 558 -18.24 -23.85 -0.82
C PRO A 558 -18.12 -23.03 -2.12
N ILE A 559 -18.89 -23.41 -3.13
CA ILE A 559 -19.20 -22.53 -4.26
C ILE A 559 -19.81 -21.27 -3.65
N ILE A 560 -19.11 -20.14 -3.76
CA ILE A 560 -19.62 -18.83 -3.35
C ILE A 560 -20.79 -18.51 -4.27
N GLY A 561 -22.00 -18.84 -3.82
CA GLY A 561 -23.24 -18.54 -4.50
C GLY A 561 -23.46 -17.03 -4.52
N GLN A 562 -23.62 -16.48 -5.72
CA GLN A 562 -24.16 -15.15 -5.92
C GLN A 562 -25.59 -15.10 -5.37
N SER A 563 -25.79 -14.30 -4.33
CA SER A 563 -27.10 -13.85 -3.86
C SER A 563 -26.87 -12.43 -3.33
N GLY A 564 -27.51 -11.36 -3.79
CA GLY A 564 -28.72 -11.22 -4.59
C GLY A 564 -29.49 -10.05 -3.99
N ASN A 565 -29.32 -8.86 -4.58
CA ASN A 565 -30.11 -7.63 -4.53
C ASN A 565 -30.93 -7.26 -3.28
N THR A 566 -30.70 -6.04 -2.78
CA THR A 566 -31.80 -5.12 -2.41
C THR A 566 -31.39 -3.65 -2.61
N ASP A 567 -32.26 -2.95 -3.34
CA ASP A 567 -32.62 -1.52 -3.26
C ASP A 567 -31.53 -0.44 -3.34
N GLN A 568 -31.11 -0.14 -4.57
CA GLN A 568 -30.57 1.17 -4.93
C GLN A 568 -31.69 2.07 -5.46
N GLN A 569 -32.20 2.95 -4.61
CA GLN A 569 -32.82 4.18 -5.06
C GLN A 569 -32.17 5.39 -4.37
N VAL A 570 -31.94 6.41 -5.21
CA VAL A 570 -31.57 7.79 -4.91
C VAL A 570 -30.06 8.05 -4.75
N LEU A 571 -29.42 8.52 -5.82
CA LEU A 571 -29.05 9.93 -6.00
C LEU A 571 -28.43 10.12 -7.40
N SER A 572 -29.02 11.03 -8.18
CA SER A 572 -28.39 11.57 -9.39
C SER A 572 -28.03 13.03 -9.15
N ARG A 573 -26.93 13.43 -9.80
CA ARG A 573 -26.41 14.78 -10.11
C ARG A 573 -25.21 15.19 -9.26
N LEU A 574 -24.03 15.19 -9.88
CA LEU A 574 -23.32 16.38 -10.36
C LEU A 574 -21.94 15.99 -10.93
N SER A 575 -21.76 15.97 -12.25
CA SER A 575 -20.50 16.39 -12.88
C SER A 575 -20.77 16.77 -14.33
N GLY A 576 -20.25 17.94 -14.73
CA GLY A 576 -20.50 18.61 -16.01
C GLY A 576 -19.70 18.03 -17.17
N MET A 577 -19.65 16.71 -17.30
CA MET A 577 -19.15 16.02 -18.49
C MET A 577 -20.20 15.03 -18.93
N SER A 578 -20.62 15.10 -20.20
CA SER A 578 -21.48 14.10 -20.82
C SER A 578 -20.71 12.78 -20.95
N LYS A 579 -20.50 12.06 -19.85
CA LYS A 579 -19.99 10.69 -19.85
C LYS A 579 -21.10 9.78 -20.37
N LEU A 580 -20.86 9.10 -21.49
CA LEU A 580 -21.64 7.92 -21.85
C LEU A 580 -21.41 6.91 -20.73
N ALA A 581 -22.45 6.64 -19.95
CA ALA A 581 -22.39 5.62 -18.92
C ALA A 581 -22.05 4.26 -19.55
N PRO A 582 -21.20 3.45 -18.92
CA PRO A 582 -21.05 2.06 -19.30
C PRO A 582 -22.43 1.39 -19.31
N ASP A 583 -22.77 0.68 -20.39
CA ASP A 583 -23.99 -0.14 -20.41
C ASP A 583 -23.79 -1.30 -19.41
N PRO A 584 -24.62 -1.40 -18.35
CA PRO A 584 -24.44 -2.41 -17.30
C PRO A 584 -24.36 -3.85 -17.82
N VAL A 585 -24.95 -4.13 -19.00
CA VAL A 585 -24.96 -5.46 -19.62
C VAL A 585 -23.64 -5.79 -20.32
N THR A 586 -22.92 -4.78 -20.82
CA THR A 586 -21.67 -4.96 -21.58
C THR A 586 -20.43 -4.49 -20.84
N ASP A 587 -20.60 -3.80 -19.71
CA ASP A 587 -19.52 -3.31 -18.86
C ASP A 587 -18.74 -4.48 -18.21
N PRO A 588 -17.44 -4.63 -18.53
CA PRO A 588 -16.61 -5.68 -17.93
C PRO A 588 -16.52 -5.59 -16.40
N ASN A 589 -16.70 -4.41 -15.82
CA ASN A 589 -16.67 -4.16 -14.37
C ASN A 589 -17.97 -4.56 -13.65
N SER A 590 -19.01 -4.98 -14.37
CA SER A 590 -20.20 -5.62 -13.80
C SER A 590 -20.00 -7.13 -13.54
N ARG A 591 -18.90 -7.73 -14.02
CA ARG A 591 -18.61 -9.17 -13.85
C ARG A 591 -17.99 -9.48 -12.49
N GLY A 592 -17.95 -10.78 -12.15
CA GLY A 592 -17.35 -11.25 -10.91
C GLY A 592 -18.11 -10.73 -9.69
N ARG A 593 -17.40 -10.10 -8.77
CA ARG A 593 -17.98 -9.40 -7.61
C ARG A 593 -18.54 -8.01 -7.94
N GLY A 594 -18.30 -7.51 -9.15
CA GLY A 594 -18.71 -6.17 -9.57
C GLY A 594 -18.01 -5.06 -8.78
N ARG A 595 -18.73 -3.96 -8.57
CA ARG A 595 -18.26 -2.77 -7.84
C ARG A 595 -18.55 -2.91 -6.35
N THR A 596 -17.50 -2.95 -5.54
CA THR A 596 -17.56 -3.22 -4.10
C THR A 596 -16.95 -2.08 -3.30
N GLY A 597 -17.01 -2.16 -1.96
CA GLY A 597 -16.30 -1.20 -1.11
C GLY A 597 -14.79 -1.23 -1.40
N GLU A 598 -14.24 -2.43 -1.66
CA GLU A 598 -12.84 -2.65 -1.99
C GLU A 598 -12.41 -1.96 -3.31
N THR A 599 -13.23 -2.04 -4.36
CA THR A 599 -12.94 -1.31 -5.62
C THR A 599 -13.08 0.20 -5.43
N GLN A 600 -14.04 0.63 -4.60
CA GLN A 600 -14.26 2.04 -4.27
C GLN A 600 -13.05 2.67 -3.56
N ILE A 601 -12.48 1.99 -2.55
CA ILE A 601 -11.26 2.47 -1.89
C ILE A 601 -10.04 2.44 -2.83
N GLY A 602 -10.04 1.57 -3.85
CA GLY A 602 -9.04 1.57 -4.91
C GLY A 602 -9.01 2.90 -5.69
N GLY A 603 -10.17 3.32 -6.19
CA GLY A 603 -10.31 4.62 -6.87
C GLY A 603 -9.98 5.81 -5.96
N LEU A 604 -10.49 5.79 -4.73
CA LEU A 604 -10.23 6.84 -3.73
C LEU A 604 -8.72 6.98 -3.42
N ALA A 605 -8.03 5.88 -3.15
CA ALA A 605 -6.60 5.89 -2.83
C ALA A 605 -5.75 6.40 -4.00
N LEU A 606 -6.12 6.04 -5.23
CA LEU A 606 -5.46 6.51 -6.46
C LEU A 606 -5.65 8.02 -6.69
N LEU A 607 -6.89 8.53 -6.57
CA LEU A 607 -7.17 9.96 -6.68
C LEU A 607 -6.42 10.77 -5.62
N ARG A 608 -6.44 10.28 -4.36
CA ARG A 608 -5.64 10.83 -3.28
C ARG A 608 -4.14 10.83 -3.61
N ALA A 609 -3.63 9.75 -4.20
CA ALA A 609 -2.23 9.67 -4.57
C ALA A 609 -1.85 10.68 -5.65
N PHE A 610 -2.68 10.86 -6.67
CA PHE A 610 -2.43 11.87 -7.69
C PHE A 610 -2.42 13.28 -7.10
N TRP A 611 -3.39 13.59 -6.24
CA TRP A 611 -3.44 14.86 -5.53
C TRP A 611 -2.17 15.07 -4.69
N GLU A 612 -1.87 14.20 -3.73
CA GLU A 612 -0.75 14.38 -2.79
C GLU A 612 0.61 14.49 -3.51
N LEU A 613 0.88 13.63 -4.49
CA LEU A 613 2.16 13.67 -5.24
C LEU A 613 2.30 14.96 -6.06
N SER A 614 1.19 15.50 -6.59
CA SER A 614 1.23 16.76 -7.36
C SER A 614 1.55 17.98 -6.49
N GLN A 615 1.21 17.92 -5.19
CA GLN A 615 1.46 18.99 -4.22
C GLN A 615 2.90 18.98 -3.66
N LEU A 616 3.71 17.96 -3.96
CA LEU A 616 5.08 17.85 -3.42
C LEU A 616 5.94 19.04 -3.82
N GLY A 617 6.59 19.64 -2.83
CA GLY A 617 7.48 20.80 -3.00
C GLY A 617 6.77 22.15 -3.19
N ARG A 618 5.44 22.21 -3.24
CA ARG A 618 4.67 23.45 -3.48
C ARG A 618 4.36 24.27 -2.22
N ASN A 619 4.38 23.65 -1.04
CA ASN A 619 4.11 24.30 0.25
C ASN A 619 5.39 24.76 0.95
N GLN A 620 6.19 25.61 0.30
CA GLN A 620 7.28 26.37 0.93
C GLN A 620 6.93 27.85 1.01
#